data_AF-A0A7C3P865-F1
#
_entry.id   AF-A0A7C3P865-F1
#
_cell.length_a   1.000
_cell.length_b   1.000
_cell.length_c   1.000
_cell.angle_alpha   90.00
_cell.angle_beta   90.00
_cell.angle_gamma   90.00
#
_symmetry.space_group_name_H-M   'P 1'
#
loop_
_entity.id
_entity.type
_entity.pdbx_description
1 polymer ?
#
loop_
_entity_poly.entity_id
_entity_poly.type
_entity_poly.pdbx_seq_one_letter_code
_entity_poly.pdbx_strand_id
1 'polypeptide(L)'
;MRRLLTEQRGYSAVDAVTGLVLFALSLVSVYQVMIPSFAMWRNSDERIARQQDVRLAMDRMSRDLRESTLALNRLRAYNCAGPSANQNCSAIGFVTARDSNCDGNFQLTGSADPNWQAVIYVWFDPASLELRRRCDTSTTLPVTTWPPVLTPSTVIGRRIILMAFTLLPVGNPNPTSVAIAIREQATTASRPTYRYQTNFYNQTVFLPRN
;
A
#
# COMPACT_ATOMS: atom_id res chain seq x y z
N MET A 1 -58.14 66.70 7.65
CA MET A 1 -56.75 66.27 7.88
C MET A 1 -56.71 64.75 7.99
N ARG A 2 -55.65 64.15 7.45
CA ARG A 2 -55.29 62.72 7.50
C ARG A 2 -56.16 61.76 6.67
N ARG A 3 -55.92 61.76 5.35
CA ARG A 3 -55.97 60.52 4.58
C ARG A 3 -54.80 59.66 5.06
N LEU A 4 -55.12 58.60 5.81
CA LEU A 4 -54.28 57.43 5.93
C LEU A 4 -54.34 56.72 4.57
N LEU A 5 -53.48 57.11 3.65
CA LEU A 5 -53.10 56.24 2.53
C LEU A 5 -52.21 55.18 3.15
N THR A 6 -52.83 54.06 3.53
CA THR A 6 -52.14 52.80 3.74
C THR A 6 -51.32 52.52 2.48
N GLU A 7 -50.01 52.73 2.58
CA GLU A 7 -48.99 52.14 1.70
C GLU A 7 -49.07 50.61 1.82
N GLN A 8 -50.09 50.00 1.21
CA GLN A 8 -49.98 48.62 0.76
C GLN A 8 -49.16 48.65 -0.51
N ARG A 9 -47.83 48.77 -0.36
CA ARG A 9 -46.87 48.43 -1.41
C ARG A 9 -47.01 46.93 -1.66
N GLY A 10 -47.90 46.57 -2.57
CA GLY A 10 -48.02 45.21 -3.05
C GLY A 10 -46.68 44.79 -3.63
N TYR A 11 -46.09 43.74 -3.08
CA TYR A 11 -44.92 43.09 -3.65
C TYR A 11 -45.15 42.88 -5.15
N SER A 12 -44.36 43.56 -5.98
CA SER A 12 -44.48 43.47 -7.43
C SER A 12 -44.09 42.06 -7.87
N ALA A 13 -44.81 41.48 -8.83
CA ALA A 13 -44.44 40.18 -9.41
C ALA A 13 -42.98 40.15 -9.90
N VAL A 14 -42.42 41.31 -10.24
CA VAL A 14 -41.01 41.51 -10.59
C VAL A 14 -40.07 41.16 -9.43
N ASP A 15 -40.38 41.55 -8.19
CA ASP A 15 -39.55 41.21 -7.03
C ASP A 15 -39.55 39.70 -6.76
N ALA A 16 -40.70 39.04 -6.96
CA ALA A 16 -40.81 37.59 -6.82
C ALA A 16 -39.99 36.85 -7.89
N VAL A 17 -40.05 37.29 -9.15
CA VAL A 17 -39.24 36.70 -10.24
C VAL A 17 -37.76 36.94 -9.99
N THR A 18 -37.36 38.15 -9.59
CA THR A 18 -35.96 38.49 -9.32
C THR A 18 -35.41 37.65 -8.16
N GLY A 19 -36.19 37.48 -7.09
CA GLY A 19 -35.84 36.58 -5.98
C GLY A 19 -35.67 35.12 -6.41
N LEU A 20 -36.54 34.63 -7.29
CA LEU A 20 -36.49 33.25 -7.79
C LEU A 20 -35.27 33.01 -8.69
N VAL A 21 -34.89 33.99 -9.52
CA VAL A 21 -33.67 33.93 -10.34
C VAL A 21 -32.42 33.92 -9.46
N LEU A 22 -32.34 34.80 -8.46
CA LEU A 22 -31.21 34.83 -7.53
C LEU A 22 -31.09 33.52 -6.74
N PHE A 23 -32.23 32.97 -6.30
CA PHE A 23 -32.28 31.68 -5.63
C PHE A 23 -31.80 30.54 -6.54
N ALA A 24 -32.26 30.49 -7.80
CA ALA A 24 -31.83 29.50 -8.77
C ALA A 24 -30.33 29.59 -9.07
N LEU A 25 -29.79 30.80 -9.25
CA LEU A 25 -28.35 31.02 -9.44
C LEU A 25 -27.54 30.57 -8.22
N SER A 26 -28.04 30.82 -7.00
CA SER A 26 -27.39 30.36 -5.78
C SER A 26 -27.35 28.83 -5.69
N LEU A 27 -28.44 28.14 -6.04
CA LEU A 27 -28.49 26.68 -6.07
C LEU A 27 -27.56 26.10 -7.13
N VAL A 28 -27.49 26.68 -8.33
CA VAL A 28 -26.56 26.24 -9.38
C VAL A 28 -25.12 26.42 -8.92
N SER A 29 -24.79 27.54 -8.27
CA SER A 29 -23.46 27.79 -7.72
C SER A 29 -23.07 26.74 -6.66
N VAL A 30 -23.97 26.46 -5.71
CA VAL A 30 -23.75 25.42 -4.69
C VAL A 30 -23.59 24.06 -5.35
N TYR A 31 -24.45 23.70 -6.30
CA TYR A 31 -24.42 22.41 -7.00
C TYR A 31 -23.11 22.20 -7.77
N GLN A 32 -22.64 23.23 -8.47
CA GLN A 32 -21.38 23.19 -9.24
C GLN A 32 -20.15 23.03 -8.36
N VAL A 33 -20.15 23.53 -7.13
CA VAL A 33 -19.04 23.37 -6.19
C VAL A 33 -19.14 22.06 -5.42
N MET A 34 -20.34 21.69 -4.99
CA MET A 34 -20.56 20.59 -4.06
C MET A 34 -20.25 19.23 -4.71
N ILE A 35 -20.72 18.97 -5.94
CA ILE A 35 -20.47 17.69 -6.63
C ILE A 35 -18.99 17.37 -6.84
N PRO A 36 -18.17 18.24 -7.45
CA PRO A 36 -16.75 17.95 -7.61
C PRO A 36 -16.04 17.86 -6.26
N SER A 37 -16.47 18.62 -5.25
CA SER A 37 -15.91 18.52 -3.89
C SER A 37 -16.14 17.14 -3.27
N PHE A 38 -17.36 16.59 -3.38
CA PHE A 38 -17.65 15.24 -2.89
C PHE A 38 -16.89 14.15 -3.65
N ALA A 39 -16.77 14.29 -4.97
CA ALA A 39 -15.99 13.36 -5.78
C ALA A 39 -14.50 13.40 -5.41
N MET A 40 -13.94 14.60 -5.24
CA MET A 40 -12.55 14.80 -4.81
C MET A 40 -12.29 14.23 -3.42
N TRP A 41 -13.21 14.45 -2.48
CA TRP A 41 -13.11 13.92 -1.12
C TRP A 41 -13.08 12.39 -1.12
N ARG A 42 -14.03 11.71 -1.79
CA ARG A 42 -14.05 10.24 -1.89
C ARG A 42 -12.77 9.67 -2.50
N ASN A 43 -12.26 10.31 -3.56
CA ASN A 43 -11.02 9.88 -4.21
C ASN A 43 -9.79 10.05 -3.30
N SER A 44 -9.79 11.09 -2.47
CA SER A 44 -8.70 11.36 -1.52
C SER A 44 -8.71 10.35 -0.38
N ASP A 45 -9.87 10.05 0.19
CA ASP A 45 -10.02 9.04 1.23
C ASP A 45 -9.60 7.65 0.74
N GLU A 46 -10.01 7.28 -0.48
CA GLU A 46 -9.60 5.99 -1.05
C GLU A 46 -8.08 5.93 -1.27
N ARG A 47 -7.47 7.02 -1.73
CA ARG A 47 -6.02 7.11 -1.90
C ARG A 47 -5.28 6.98 -0.56
N ILE A 48 -5.76 7.64 0.49
CA ILE A 48 -5.17 7.56 1.84
C ILE A 48 -5.25 6.12 2.36
N ALA A 49 -6.41 5.46 2.21
CA ALA A 49 -6.58 4.07 2.62
C ALA A 49 -5.59 3.11 1.93
N ARG A 50 -5.32 3.32 0.63
CA ARG A 50 -4.34 2.54 -0.14
C ARG A 50 -2.91 2.75 0.38
N GLN A 51 -2.52 4.00 0.60
CA GLN A 51 -1.19 4.34 1.12
C GLN A 51 -0.96 3.80 2.53
N GLN A 52 -2.00 3.80 3.36
CA GLN A 52 -1.93 3.21 4.70
C GLN A 52 -1.74 1.69 4.64
N ASP A 53 -2.45 0.99 3.74
CA ASP A 53 -2.32 -0.46 3.58
C ASP A 53 -0.90 -0.86 3.13
N VAL A 54 -0.35 -0.16 2.13
CA VAL A 54 1.02 -0.41 1.64
C VAL A 54 2.05 -0.07 2.71
N ARG A 55 1.85 1.02 3.46
CA ARG A 55 2.74 1.39 4.57
C ARG A 55 2.73 0.34 5.68
N LEU A 56 1.55 -0.20 6.03
CA LEU A 56 1.41 -1.27 7.01
C LEU A 56 2.07 -2.56 6.52
N ALA A 57 1.92 -2.89 5.24
CA ALA A 57 2.57 -4.03 4.61
C ALA A 57 4.11 -3.91 4.65
N MET A 58 4.62 -2.71 4.33
CA MET A 58 6.05 -2.41 4.44
C MET A 58 6.57 -2.49 5.86
N ASP A 59 5.82 -1.98 6.84
CA ASP A 59 6.22 -2.04 8.25
C ASP A 59 6.33 -3.49 8.73
N ARG A 60 5.33 -4.32 8.41
CA ARG A 60 5.34 -5.78 8.69
C ARG A 60 6.55 -6.46 8.05
N MET A 61 6.79 -6.24 6.75
CA MET A 61 7.97 -6.80 6.08
C MET A 61 9.28 -6.32 6.69
N SER A 62 9.37 -5.03 7.06
CA SER A 62 10.58 -4.46 7.62
C SER A 62 10.95 -5.10 8.96
N ARG A 63 9.93 -5.39 9.78
CA ARG A 63 10.10 -6.05 11.06
C ARG A 63 10.63 -7.48 10.87
N ASP A 64 9.99 -8.22 9.97
CA ASP A 64 10.38 -9.59 9.64
C ASP A 64 11.81 -9.64 9.05
N LEU A 65 12.14 -8.70 8.14
CA LEU A 65 13.46 -8.65 7.51
C LEU A 65 14.57 -8.23 8.48
N ARG A 66 14.32 -7.27 9.37
CA ARG A 66 15.31 -6.80 10.36
C ARG A 66 15.85 -7.94 11.19
N GLU A 67 15.01 -8.89 11.59
CA GLU A 67 15.44 -10.09 12.29
C GLU A 67 16.42 -10.88 11.43
N SER A 68 16.03 -11.19 10.20
CA SER A 68 16.83 -12.02 9.29
C SER A 68 18.16 -11.42 8.83
N THR A 69 18.35 -10.10 8.93
CA THR A 69 19.64 -9.47 8.56
C THR A 69 20.81 -9.96 9.42
N LEU A 70 20.53 -10.50 10.61
CA LEU A 70 21.53 -11.14 11.48
C LEU A 70 21.96 -12.52 10.96
N ALA A 71 21.22 -13.11 10.02
CA ALA A 71 21.46 -14.43 9.48
C ALA A 71 22.25 -14.36 8.15
N LEU A 72 23.57 -14.45 8.24
CA LEU A 72 24.45 -14.55 7.06
C LEU A 72 24.03 -15.73 6.17
N ASN A 73 24.00 -15.52 4.84
CA ASN A 73 23.58 -16.50 3.82
C ASN A 73 22.14 -17.03 3.90
N ARG A 74 21.27 -16.46 4.74
CA ARG A 74 19.87 -16.94 4.92
C ARG A 74 18.82 -15.97 4.40
N LEU A 75 19.22 -15.17 3.41
CA LEU A 75 18.39 -14.20 2.72
C LEU A 75 18.53 -14.44 1.21
N ARG A 76 17.41 -14.63 0.52
CA ARG A 76 17.39 -14.88 -0.93
C ARG A 76 16.26 -14.11 -1.58
N ALA A 77 16.57 -13.39 -2.65
CA ALA A 77 15.59 -12.78 -3.52
C ALA A 77 15.34 -13.70 -4.72
N TYR A 78 14.10 -13.77 -5.16
CA TYR A 78 13.67 -14.61 -6.27
C TYR A 78 12.92 -13.77 -7.30
N ASN A 79 13.08 -14.15 -8.55
CA ASN A 79 12.12 -13.84 -9.60
C ASN A 79 11.21 -15.06 -9.69
N CYS A 80 9.91 -14.89 -9.43
CA CYS A 80 9.01 -16.04 -9.45
C CYS A 80 8.90 -16.54 -10.90
N ALA A 81 9.39 -17.75 -11.18
CA ALA A 81 9.23 -18.37 -12.47
C ALA A 81 7.81 -18.98 -12.55
N GLY A 82 6.97 -18.41 -13.43
CA GLY A 82 5.70 -19.01 -13.85
C GLY A 82 5.67 -19.17 -15.38
N PRO A 83 4.68 -19.88 -15.95
CA PRO A 83 4.53 -20.07 -17.40
C PRO A 83 4.39 -18.75 -18.19
N SER A 84 4.33 -17.61 -17.51
CA SER A 84 4.62 -16.30 -18.08
C SER A 84 5.75 -15.62 -17.29
N ALA A 85 7.00 -15.85 -17.70
CA ALA A 85 8.18 -15.13 -17.20
C ALA A 85 8.16 -13.61 -17.48
N ASN A 86 7.04 -13.10 -18.02
CA ASN A 86 6.78 -11.70 -18.34
C ASN A 86 5.98 -10.97 -17.26
N GLN A 87 5.57 -11.64 -16.19
CA GLN A 87 4.91 -11.00 -15.05
C GLN A 87 5.97 -10.68 -14.01
N ASN A 88 6.16 -9.40 -13.71
CA ASN A 88 7.09 -8.83 -12.73
C ASN A 88 6.81 -9.33 -11.29
N CYS A 89 6.89 -10.64 -11.04
CA CYS A 89 6.75 -11.24 -9.73
C CYS A 89 8.12 -11.20 -9.03
N SER A 90 8.18 -10.40 -7.98
CA SER A 90 9.35 -10.31 -7.12
C SER A 90 9.02 -10.95 -5.78
N ALA A 91 9.95 -11.76 -5.29
CA ALA A 91 9.80 -12.43 -4.02
C ALA A 91 11.11 -12.44 -3.22
N ILE A 92 10.99 -12.67 -1.93
CA ILE A 92 12.10 -12.80 -1.00
C ILE A 92 11.80 -13.90 0.02
N GLY A 93 12.82 -14.65 0.38
CA GLY A 93 12.78 -15.68 1.41
C GLY A 93 13.88 -15.44 2.42
N PHE A 94 13.54 -15.49 3.69
CA PHE A 94 14.47 -15.22 4.78
C PHE A 94 14.06 -15.90 6.07
N VAL A 95 15.00 -16.13 6.97
CA VAL A 95 14.74 -16.84 8.23
C VAL A 95 14.13 -15.97 9.31
N THR A 96 13.39 -16.60 10.22
CA THR A 96 12.92 -15.98 11.46
C THR A 96 13.23 -16.86 12.66
N ALA A 97 13.45 -16.20 13.80
CA ALA A 97 13.66 -16.83 15.09
C ALA A 97 12.40 -16.75 15.98
N ARG A 98 11.23 -16.54 15.37
CA ARG A 98 9.95 -16.50 16.08
C ARG A 98 9.36 -17.89 16.24
N ASP A 99 8.88 -18.20 17.44
CA ASP A 99 8.41 -19.54 17.80
C ASP A 99 7.10 -19.99 17.12
N SER A 100 6.03 -19.24 17.34
CA SER A 100 4.67 -19.63 16.99
C SER A 100 4.37 -19.23 15.55
N ASN A 101 4.66 -20.15 14.63
CA ASN A 101 4.34 -20.04 13.20
C ASN A 101 4.80 -18.69 12.59
N CYS A 102 6.03 -18.28 12.89
CA CYS A 102 6.65 -17.02 12.47
C CYS A 102 6.01 -15.73 13.01
N ASP A 103 5.00 -15.78 13.88
CA ASP A 103 4.31 -14.60 14.42
C ASP A 103 4.52 -14.41 15.93
N GLY A 104 5.11 -15.41 16.57
CA GLY A 104 5.42 -15.45 17.98
C GLY A 104 6.54 -14.55 18.47
N ASN A 105 6.99 -14.76 19.70
CA ASN A 105 8.08 -13.98 20.27
C ASN A 105 9.43 -14.37 19.64
N PHE A 106 10.32 -13.39 19.51
CA PHE A 106 11.68 -13.64 19.06
C PHE A 106 12.44 -14.44 20.12
N GLN A 107 13.00 -15.57 19.73
CA GLN A 107 13.68 -16.49 20.62
C GLN A 107 15.20 -16.40 20.44
N LEU A 108 15.91 -16.41 21.56
CA LEU A 108 17.36 -16.56 21.61
C LEU A 108 17.72 -17.95 22.10
N THR A 109 18.86 -18.45 21.66
CA THR A 109 19.54 -19.60 22.26
C THR A 109 20.18 -19.18 23.59
N GLY A 110 20.60 -20.16 24.40
CA GLY A 110 21.32 -19.88 25.65
C GLY A 110 22.65 -19.12 25.48
N SER A 111 23.16 -19.00 24.25
CA SER A 111 24.36 -18.24 23.88
C SER A 111 24.06 -16.80 23.42
N ALA A 112 22.81 -16.32 23.57
CA ALA A 112 22.33 -15.04 23.04
C ALA A 112 22.31 -14.94 21.50
N ASP A 113 22.40 -16.06 20.79
CA ASP A 113 22.22 -16.10 19.33
C ASP A 113 20.75 -16.27 18.98
N PRO A 114 20.26 -15.76 17.82
CA PRO A 114 18.90 -16.02 17.39
C PRO A 114 18.63 -17.52 17.17
N ASN A 115 17.55 -18.03 17.76
CA ASN A 115 17.11 -19.40 17.54
C ASN A 115 16.29 -19.49 16.25
N TRP A 116 16.97 -19.61 15.11
CA TRP A 116 16.31 -19.74 13.80
C TRP A 116 15.45 -21.00 13.71
N GLN A 117 14.14 -20.84 13.50
CA GLN A 117 13.19 -21.96 13.55
C GLN A 117 12.34 -22.09 12.28
N ALA A 118 12.23 -21.05 11.46
CA ALA A 118 11.39 -21.06 10.27
C ALA A 118 11.92 -20.13 9.17
N VAL A 119 11.34 -20.23 7.98
CA VAL A 119 11.55 -19.33 6.85
C VAL A 119 10.25 -18.58 6.53
N ILE A 120 10.35 -17.28 6.32
CA ILE A 120 9.27 -16.44 5.80
C ILE A 120 9.53 -16.22 4.32
N TYR A 121 8.52 -16.52 3.50
CA TYR A 121 8.46 -16.13 2.09
C TYR A 121 7.50 -14.98 1.92
N VAL A 122 7.93 -13.93 1.23
CA VAL A 122 7.09 -12.80 0.84
C VAL A 122 7.15 -12.64 -0.68
N TRP A 123 6.00 -12.52 -1.34
CA TRP A 123 5.94 -12.33 -2.78
C TRP A 123 4.78 -11.45 -3.21
N PHE A 124 4.99 -10.75 -4.30
CA PHE A 124 3.93 -10.08 -5.02
C PHE A 124 3.20 -11.06 -5.94
N ASP A 125 1.89 -11.18 -5.78
CA ASP A 125 1.02 -11.92 -6.70
C ASP A 125 0.42 -10.95 -7.74
N PRO A 126 0.91 -10.94 -9.00
CA PRO A 126 0.43 -10.04 -10.03
C PRO A 126 -1.00 -10.33 -10.49
N ALA A 127 -1.52 -11.55 -10.27
CA ALA A 127 -2.88 -11.90 -10.66
C ALA A 127 -3.92 -11.26 -9.74
N SER A 128 -3.61 -11.17 -8.44
CA SER A 128 -4.49 -10.59 -7.42
C SER A 128 -4.13 -9.16 -7.03
N LEU A 129 -2.96 -8.66 -7.46
CA LEU A 129 -2.38 -7.37 -7.02
C LEU A 129 -2.16 -7.32 -5.50
N GLU A 130 -1.82 -8.46 -4.91
CA GLU A 130 -1.63 -8.64 -3.48
C GLU A 130 -0.18 -8.97 -3.14
N LEU A 131 0.27 -8.45 -2.00
CA LEU A 131 1.49 -8.90 -1.36
C LEU A 131 1.13 -9.99 -0.36
N ARG A 132 1.76 -11.14 -0.52
CA ARG A 132 1.48 -12.34 0.27
C ARG A 132 2.70 -12.76 1.08
N ARG A 133 2.42 -13.36 2.22
CA ARG A 133 3.39 -13.90 3.17
C ARG A 133 3.06 -15.35 3.47
N ARG A 134 4.07 -16.19 3.59
CA ARG A 134 3.94 -17.56 4.11
C ARG A 134 5.06 -17.83 5.11
N CYS A 135 4.68 -18.42 6.23
CA CYS A 135 5.60 -19.06 7.15
C CYS A 135 5.82 -20.52 6.73
N ASP A 136 7.07 -20.94 6.69
CA ASP A 136 7.48 -22.32 6.47
C ASP A 136 8.33 -22.77 7.65
N THR A 137 7.71 -23.55 8.55
CA THR A 137 8.35 -24.11 9.74
C THR A 137 9.09 -25.42 9.46
N SER A 138 9.05 -25.93 8.23
CA SER A 138 9.73 -27.18 7.86
C SER A 138 11.24 -27.01 7.61
N THR A 139 11.69 -25.76 7.45
CA THR A 139 13.08 -25.43 7.12
C THR A 139 13.54 -24.16 7.81
N THR A 140 14.85 -24.06 8.03
CA THR A 140 15.55 -22.86 8.51
C THR A 140 16.48 -22.29 7.44
N LEU A 141 16.32 -22.71 6.19
CA LEU A 141 17.07 -22.24 5.04
C LEU A 141 16.11 -21.96 3.87
N PRO A 142 16.12 -20.75 3.30
CA PRO A 142 15.35 -20.46 2.11
C PRO A 142 15.79 -21.36 0.95
N VAL A 143 14.82 -21.90 0.22
CA VAL A 143 15.09 -22.75 -0.95
C VAL A 143 15.92 -22.03 -2.00
N THR A 144 16.67 -22.75 -2.82
CA THR A 144 17.52 -22.13 -3.85
C THR A 144 16.73 -21.63 -5.06
N THR A 145 15.60 -22.27 -5.35
CA THR A 145 14.68 -21.93 -6.44
C THR A 145 13.30 -21.59 -5.87
N TRP A 146 12.58 -20.66 -6.52
CA TRP A 146 11.25 -20.25 -6.06
C TRP A 146 10.31 -21.46 -5.93
N PRO A 147 9.67 -21.69 -4.78
CA PRO A 147 8.83 -22.87 -4.58
C PRO A 147 7.53 -22.73 -5.38
N PRO A 148 7.04 -23.83 -6.00
CA PRO A 148 5.87 -23.78 -6.88
C PRO A 148 4.53 -23.65 -6.14
N VAL A 149 4.46 -23.99 -4.84
CA VAL A 149 3.22 -23.97 -4.05
C VAL A 149 3.46 -23.35 -2.68
N LEU A 150 2.92 -22.13 -2.48
CA LEU A 150 3.03 -21.37 -1.25
C LEU A 150 1.70 -21.26 -0.47
N THR A 151 0.88 -22.31 -0.49
CA THR A 151 -0.36 -22.39 0.30
C THR A 151 -0.17 -23.17 1.62
N PRO A 152 -0.79 -22.75 2.74
CA PRO A 152 -1.57 -21.53 2.91
C PRO A 152 -0.70 -20.26 2.96
N SER A 153 -1.26 -19.13 2.52
CA SER A 153 -0.61 -17.81 2.51
C SER A 153 -1.50 -16.75 3.14
N THR A 154 -0.91 -15.75 3.79
CA THR A 154 -1.63 -14.59 4.32
C THR A 154 -1.39 -13.36 3.43
N VAL A 155 -2.42 -12.55 3.22
CA VAL A 155 -2.30 -11.28 2.50
C VAL A 155 -1.83 -10.21 3.48
N ILE A 156 -0.69 -9.59 3.18
CA ILE A 156 -0.10 -8.55 4.04
C ILE A 156 -0.23 -7.14 3.47
N GLY A 157 -0.54 -7.00 2.18
CA GLY A 157 -0.88 -5.74 1.53
C GLY A 157 -1.66 -5.96 0.23
N ARG A 158 -2.47 -4.99 -0.18
CA ARG A 158 -3.30 -5.06 -1.40
C ARG A 158 -3.03 -3.86 -2.31
N ARG A 159 -3.55 -3.94 -3.54
CA ARG A 159 -3.55 -2.84 -4.53
C ARG A 159 -2.12 -2.39 -4.90
N ILE A 160 -1.21 -3.35 -5.02
CA ILE A 160 0.16 -3.15 -5.47
C ILE A 160 0.23 -3.51 -6.96
N ILE A 161 0.85 -2.67 -7.78
CA ILE A 161 1.05 -2.94 -9.22
C ILE A 161 2.41 -3.57 -9.49
N LEU A 162 3.42 -3.13 -8.75
CA LEU A 162 4.79 -3.55 -8.99
C LEU A 162 5.58 -3.59 -7.69
N MET A 163 6.43 -4.60 -7.59
CA MET A 163 7.35 -4.75 -6.47
C MET A 163 8.70 -5.23 -6.98
N ALA A 164 9.78 -4.79 -6.33
CA ALA A 164 11.12 -5.32 -6.55
C ALA A 164 11.89 -5.42 -5.24
N PHE A 165 12.55 -6.56 -5.05
CA PHE A 165 13.57 -6.77 -4.02
C PHE A 165 14.96 -6.69 -4.63
N THR A 166 15.86 -5.97 -3.98
CA THR A 166 17.27 -5.92 -4.38
C THR A 166 18.14 -6.16 -3.15
N LEU A 167 19.02 -7.15 -3.25
CA LEU A 167 19.97 -7.49 -2.20
C LEU A 167 21.21 -6.62 -2.34
N LEU A 168 21.69 -6.09 -1.22
CA LEU A 168 22.79 -5.14 -1.15
C LEU A 168 23.86 -5.65 -0.17
N PRO A 169 25.16 -5.60 -0.54
CA PRO A 169 25.70 -5.16 -1.82
C PRO A 169 25.35 -6.12 -2.97
N VAL A 170 25.07 -5.56 -4.15
CA VAL A 170 24.72 -6.36 -5.34
C VAL A 170 25.88 -7.29 -5.70
N GLY A 171 25.58 -8.57 -5.91
CA GLY A 171 26.60 -9.57 -6.29
C GLY A 171 27.41 -10.14 -5.12
N ASN A 172 27.17 -9.70 -3.88
CA ASN A 172 27.78 -10.30 -2.69
C ASN A 172 27.01 -11.58 -2.30
N PRO A 173 27.70 -12.72 -2.05
CA PRO A 173 27.04 -13.92 -1.52
C PRO A 173 26.40 -13.70 -0.14
N ASN A 174 26.92 -12.74 0.64
CA ASN A 174 26.43 -12.35 1.95
C ASN A 174 25.84 -10.93 1.91
N PRO A 175 24.62 -10.75 1.37
CA PRO A 175 23.96 -9.46 1.41
C PRO A 175 23.68 -9.05 2.87
N THR A 176 23.98 -7.81 3.20
CA THR A 176 23.74 -7.23 4.52
C THR A 176 22.43 -6.45 4.57
N SER A 177 21.91 -6.03 3.41
CA SER A 177 20.75 -5.15 3.32
C SER A 177 19.82 -5.53 2.19
N VAL A 178 18.56 -5.13 2.33
CA VAL A 178 17.52 -5.30 1.30
C VAL A 178 16.98 -3.93 0.96
N ALA A 179 16.98 -3.60 -0.34
CA ALA A 179 16.18 -2.52 -0.89
C ALA A 179 14.85 -3.09 -1.38
N ILE A 180 13.75 -2.53 -0.89
CA ILE A 180 12.39 -2.86 -1.35
C ILE A 180 11.85 -1.65 -2.09
N ALA A 181 11.39 -1.86 -3.32
CA ALA A 181 10.65 -0.89 -4.09
C ALA A 181 9.22 -1.38 -4.31
N ILE A 182 8.23 -0.56 -3.97
CA ILE A 182 6.80 -0.87 -4.15
C ILE A 182 6.14 0.25 -4.92
N ARG A 183 5.23 -0.11 -5.84
CA ARG A 183 4.36 0.81 -6.57
C ARG A 183 2.91 0.43 -6.36
N GLU A 184 2.12 1.41 -5.93
CA GLU A 184 0.69 1.25 -5.65
C GLU A 184 -0.18 1.45 -6.90
N GLN A 185 -1.40 0.93 -6.86
CA GLN A 185 -2.40 1.13 -7.91
C GLN A 185 -2.96 2.55 -7.88
N ALA A 186 -2.75 3.28 -8.98
CA ALA A 186 -3.36 4.59 -9.18
C ALA A 186 -4.89 4.51 -9.18
N THR A 187 -5.56 5.55 -8.70
CA THR A 187 -7.02 5.68 -8.84
C THR A 187 -7.38 5.89 -10.31
N THR A 188 -8.23 5.02 -10.86
CA THR A 188 -8.82 5.21 -12.18
C THR A 188 -9.92 6.26 -12.07
N ALA A 189 -9.54 7.53 -11.88
CA ALA A 189 -10.48 8.64 -12.01
C ALA A 189 -10.60 9.01 -13.49
N SER A 190 -11.82 8.96 -14.00
CA SER A 190 -12.24 9.38 -15.33
C SER A 190 -11.91 10.86 -15.58
N ARG A 191 -11.31 11.08 -16.76
CA ARG A 191 -10.90 12.33 -17.44
C ARG A 191 -9.50 12.91 -17.14
N PRO A 192 -8.73 13.22 -18.20
CA PRO A 192 -7.34 13.65 -18.10
C PRO A 192 -7.25 15.19 -18.12
N THR A 193 -6.84 15.83 -17.04
CA THR A 193 -6.35 17.22 -17.17
C THR A 193 -5.19 17.59 -16.28
N TYR A 194 -4.76 16.76 -15.33
CA TYR A 194 -3.46 16.94 -14.69
C TYR A 194 -2.75 15.60 -14.54
N ARG A 195 -1.87 15.30 -15.50
CA ARG A 195 -0.89 14.22 -15.42
C ARG A 195 0.13 14.56 -14.32
N TYR A 196 -0.24 14.27 -13.08
CA TYR A 196 0.73 13.81 -12.11
C TYR A 196 0.36 12.37 -11.80
N GLN A 197 0.86 11.44 -12.63
CA GLN A 197 1.18 10.11 -12.11
C GLN A 197 2.24 10.35 -11.04
N THR A 198 1.82 10.58 -9.80
CA THR A 198 2.74 10.53 -8.67
C THR A 198 3.10 9.06 -8.51
N ASN A 199 4.12 8.64 -9.26
CA ASN A 199 4.81 7.39 -9.01
C ASN A 199 5.47 7.55 -7.64
N PHE A 200 4.79 7.08 -6.59
CA PHE A 200 5.43 6.93 -5.30
C PHE A 200 6.34 5.73 -5.41
N TYR A 201 7.64 6.01 -5.58
CA TYR A 201 8.68 5.03 -5.44
C TYR A 201 9.14 5.08 -3.99
N ASN A 202 8.63 4.15 -3.17
CA ASN A 202 9.12 4.04 -1.81
C ASN A 202 10.25 3.00 -1.81
N GLN A 203 11.50 3.48 -1.79
CA GLN A 203 12.68 2.65 -1.61
C GLN A 203 13.12 2.70 -0.16
N THR A 204 13.04 1.57 0.52
CA THR A 204 13.57 1.44 1.88
C THR A 204 14.76 0.50 1.86
N VAL A 205 15.91 0.98 2.35
CA VAL A 205 17.14 0.19 2.51
C VAL A 205 17.26 -0.18 3.98
N PHE A 206 17.24 -1.48 4.28
CA PHE A 206 17.39 -1.98 5.64
C PHE A 206 18.85 -2.26 5.95
N LEU A 207 19.43 -1.53 6.89
CA LEU A 207 20.77 -1.78 7.40
C LEU A 207 20.70 -2.52 8.74
N PRO A 208 21.55 -3.53 8.99
CA PRO A 208 21.72 -4.07 10.33
C PRO A 208 22.36 -2.99 11.22
N ARG A 209 21.89 -2.87 12.47
CA ARG A 209 22.61 -2.08 13.47
C ARG A 209 23.83 -2.89 13.90
N ASN A 210 25.02 -2.29 13.74
CA ASN A 210 26.25 -2.77 14.38
C ASN A 210 26.09 -2.73 15.90
#